data_AF-A0A924M8X9-F1
#
_entry.id   AF-A0A924M8X9-F1
#
_cell.length_a   1.000
_cell.length_b   1.000
_cell.length_c   1.000
_cell.angle_alpha   90.00
_cell.angle_beta   90.00
_cell.angle_gamma   90.00
#
_symmetry.space_group_name_H-M   'P 1'
#
loop_
_entity.id
_entity.type
_entity.pdbx_description
1 polymer ?
#
loop_
_entity_poly.entity_id
_entity_poly.type
_entity_poly.pdbx_seq_one_letter_code
_entity_poly.pdbx_strand_id
1 'polypeptide(L)'
;ACFAENALHFNYKKPLLHDGLDLVLKESRHPVIERNLQAGEMYIANDIYLHPEEQQIIILTGPNMSGKSAILRQTALITLMAHMGSFVPADIAKIPLTDKIFTRVGASDNLSGGESTFMVEMNETASIINNISQRSLILLDEIGRGTSTYDGISIAWSIVEFLQKSPATPKTLFATHYHELNELEDKLAGVKNYHITNKEVGNKIIFLRKLAPGGSTHSFGIHVAKMAGMPPSLINRANDILKQLETRADDKESDKVDGLQMIDDSNKQQLTYVNKHLSSSLKNLAAPKVQLSIFDAHSETFNDIRKVLNAIDINRLTPVEALLKLQEIKEKVKG
;
A
#
# COMPACT_ATOMS: atom_id res chain seq x y z
N ALA A 1 2.72 -22.29 33.06
CA ALA A 1 2.99 -22.10 31.63
C ALA A 1 3.59 -20.74 31.32
N CYS A 2 4.87 -20.67 30.93
CA CYS A 2 5.45 -19.42 30.39
C CYS A 2 6.05 -19.71 29.00
N PHE A 3 7.37 -19.71 28.80
CA PHE A 3 7.95 -19.95 27.47
C PHE A 3 8.25 -21.41 27.14
N ALA A 4 8.83 -22.17 28.07
CA ALA A 4 9.21 -23.57 27.81
C ALA A 4 7.99 -24.47 27.49
N GLU A 5 6.89 -24.29 28.23
CA GLU A 5 5.66 -25.05 28.02
C GLU A 5 5.01 -24.72 26.67
N ASN A 6 4.94 -23.43 26.30
CA ASN A 6 4.45 -23.01 24.98
C ASN A 6 5.33 -23.55 23.86
N ALA A 7 6.65 -23.59 24.06
CA ALA A 7 7.58 -24.11 23.06
C ALA A 7 7.36 -25.59 22.77
N LEU A 8 7.12 -26.40 23.81
CA LEU A 8 6.81 -27.82 23.67
C LEU A 8 5.43 -28.04 23.03
N HIS A 9 4.41 -27.30 23.50
CA HIS A 9 3.04 -27.47 23.03
C HIS A 9 2.89 -27.08 21.54
N PHE A 10 3.46 -25.93 21.14
CA PHE A 10 3.29 -25.38 19.80
C PHE A 10 4.46 -25.68 18.85
N ASN A 11 5.38 -26.55 19.29
CA ASN A 11 6.57 -26.94 18.55
C ASN A 11 7.37 -25.72 18.06
N TYR A 12 7.66 -24.78 18.97
CA TYR A 12 8.50 -23.63 18.67
C TYR A 12 9.98 -24.03 18.77
N LYS A 13 10.82 -23.40 17.95
CA LYS A 13 12.26 -23.67 17.91
C LYS A 13 13.05 -22.50 18.48
N LYS A 14 14.25 -22.81 18.98
CA LYS A 14 15.16 -21.80 19.54
C LYS A 14 15.67 -20.93 18.37
N PRO A 15 15.44 -19.61 18.38
CA PRO A 15 16.01 -18.74 17.35
C PRO A 15 17.52 -18.57 17.56
N LEU A 16 18.23 -18.28 16.47
CA LEU A 16 19.60 -17.80 16.48
C LEU A 16 19.58 -16.27 16.37
N LEU A 17 19.84 -15.59 17.48
CA LEU A 17 20.13 -14.15 17.49
C LEU A 17 21.60 -13.91 17.11
N HIS A 18 21.88 -12.94 16.25
CA HIS A 18 23.23 -12.63 15.79
C HIS A 18 23.45 -11.15 15.46
N ASP A 19 24.73 -10.74 15.40
CA ASP A 19 25.13 -9.36 15.13
C ASP A 19 25.09 -8.96 13.64
N GLY A 20 25.00 -9.94 12.73
CA GLY A 20 24.77 -9.69 11.30
C GLY A 20 23.44 -8.97 11.00
N LEU A 21 23.09 -8.83 9.72
CA LEU A 21 21.91 -8.07 9.29
C LEU A 21 20.84 -8.92 8.60
N ASP A 22 21.14 -10.18 8.27
CA ASP A 22 20.25 -11.07 7.55
C ASP A 22 19.14 -11.62 8.45
N LEU A 23 17.89 -11.54 7.99
CA LEU A 23 16.74 -12.15 8.63
C LEU A 23 16.31 -13.37 7.79
N VAL A 24 16.35 -14.55 8.41
CA VAL A 24 15.96 -15.80 7.75
C VAL A 24 14.94 -16.52 8.62
N LEU A 25 13.73 -16.69 8.09
CA LEU A 25 12.66 -17.47 8.69
C LEU A 25 12.29 -18.60 7.71
N LYS A 26 12.35 -19.85 8.15
CA LYS A 26 11.95 -21.03 7.36
C LYS A 26 10.76 -21.72 8.01
N GLU A 27 9.76 -22.06 7.19
CA GLU A 27 8.50 -22.64 7.62
C GLU A 27 7.95 -21.90 8.86
N SER A 28 7.90 -20.58 8.76
CA SER A 28 7.44 -19.70 9.83
C SER A 28 5.92 -19.56 9.84
N ARG A 29 5.34 -19.47 11.04
CA ARG A 29 3.89 -19.46 11.30
C ARG A 29 3.50 -18.29 12.19
N HIS A 30 2.24 -17.86 12.09
CA HIS A 30 1.75 -16.75 12.90
C HIS A 30 1.31 -17.26 14.29
N PRO A 31 1.94 -16.84 15.40
CA PRO A 31 1.80 -17.47 16.72
C PRO A 31 0.39 -17.40 17.33
N VAL A 32 -0.42 -16.42 16.89
CA VAL A 32 -1.83 -16.27 17.30
C VAL A 32 -2.78 -16.97 16.33
N ILE A 33 -2.68 -16.71 15.02
CA ILE A 33 -3.60 -17.27 14.02
C ILE A 33 -3.51 -18.79 14.00
N GLU A 34 -2.32 -19.39 14.11
CA GLU A 34 -2.17 -20.84 14.09
C GLU A 34 -2.94 -21.57 15.20
N ARG A 35 -3.25 -20.86 16.29
CA ARG A 35 -3.96 -21.39 17.46
C ARG A 35 -5.48 -21.25 17.37
N ASN A 36 -5.95 -20.39 16.47
CA ASN A 36 -7.36 -20.03 16.32
C ASN A 36 -7.98 -20.62 15.04
N LEU A 37 -7.29 -21.56 14.39
CA LEU A 37 -7.82 -22.28 13.22
C LEU A 37 -8.88 -23.30 13.64
N GLN A 38 -9.77 -23.63 12.70
CA GLN A 38 -10.78 -24.66 12.94
C GLN A 38 -10.13 -26.03 13.14
N ALA A 39 -10.79 -26.92 13.87
CA ALA A 39 -10.28 -28.26 14.10
C ALA A 39 -10.06 -28.99 12.77
N GLY A 40 -8.81 -29.43 12.53
CA GLY A 40 -8.40 -30.08 11.28
C GLY A 40 -7.74 -29.15 10.26
N GLU A 41 -7.79 -27.82 10.45
CA GLU A 41 -7.04 -26.87 9.61
C GLU A 41 -5.63 -26.66 10.16
N MET A 42 -4.63 -26.63 9.26
CA MET A 42 -3.24 -26.32 9.60
C MET A 42 -2.86 -24.94 9.07
N TYR A 43 -2.06 -24.21 9.85
CA TYR A 43 -1.50 -22.95 9.38
C TYR A 43 -0.46 -23.22 8.30
N ILE A 44 -0.55 -22.52 7.17
CA ILE A 44 0.37 -22.69 6.06
C ILE A 44 1.61 -21.85 6.35
N ALA A 45 2.71 -22.53 6.61
CA ALA A 45 3.96 -21.89 6.99
C ALA A 45 4.68 -21.29 5.78
N ASN A 46 5.48 -20.25 6.02
CA ASN A 46 6.09 -19.43 4.98
C ASN A 46 7.56 -19.14 5.25
N ASP A 47 8.31 -19.04 4.17
CA ASP A 47 9.71 -18.65 4.20
C ASP A 47 9.84 -17.15 4.00
N ILE A 48 10.72 -16.51 4.77
CA ILE A 48 11.02 -15.08 4.63
C ILE A 48 12.53 -14.92 4.71
N TYR A 49 13.08 -14.24 3.71
CA TYR A 49 14.49 -13.88 3.64
C TYR A 49 14.60 -12.38 3.42
N LEU A 50 15.36 -11.68 4.25
CA LEU A 50 15.67 -10.26 4.04
C LEU A 50 17.15 -10.02 4.34
N HIS A 51 17.85 -9.42 3.39
CA HIS A 51 19.27 -9.06 3.47
C HIS A 51 19.48 -7.68 2.84
N PRO A 52 20.13 -6.72 3.52
CA PRO A 52 20.29 -5.36 2.99
C PRO A 52 20.88 -5.26 1.58
N GLU A 53 21.76 -6.19 1.20
CA GLU A 53 22.43 -6.19 -0.11
C GLU A 53 21.75 -7.08 -1.17
N GLU A 54 21.10 -8.18 -0.77
CA GLU A 54 20.57 -9.17 -1.73
C GLU A 54 19.06 -9.03 -1.94
N GLN A 55 18.31 -8.88 -0.84
CA GLN A 55 16.85 -8.81 -0.82
C GLN A 55 16.44 -7.90 0.35
N GLN A 56 16.62 -6.60 0.16
CA GLN A 56 16.32 -5.60 1.17
C GLN A 56 14.80 -5.43 1.35
N ILE A 57 14.07 -5.38 0.24
CA ILE A 57 12.65 -5.04 0.21
C ILE A 57 11.89 -6.15 -0.51
N ILE A 58 10.89 -6.71 0.15
CA ILE A 58 9.90 -7.56 -0.49
C ILE A 58 8.66 -6.72 -0.79
N ILE A 59 8.30 -6.62 -2.07
CA ILE A 59 7.00 -6.10 -2.49
C ILE A 59 6.03 -7.27 -2.52
N LEU A 60 5.06 -7.25 -1.62
CA LEU A 60 4.06 -8.29 -1.46
C LEU A 60 2.74 -7.86 -2.11
N THR A 61 2.42 -8.48 -3.25
CA THR A 61 1.17 -8.26 -3.96
C THR A 61 0.18 -9.41 -3.77
N GLY A 62 -1.08 -9.15 -4.12
CA GLY A 62 -2.15 -10.15 -4.09
C GLY A 62 -3.45 -9.57 -3.57
N PRO A 63 -4.57 -10.29 -3.72
CA PRO A 63 -5.89 -9.77 -3.39
C PRO A 63 -6.06 -9.44 -1.90
N ASN A 64 -7.13 -8.69 -1.59
CA ASN A 64 -7.60 -8.55 -0.22
C ASN A 64 -7.85 -9.93 0.40
N MET A 65 -7.62 -10.05 1.71
CA MET A 65 -7.79 -11.30 2.48
C MET A 65 -6.88 -12.47 2.07
N SER A 66 -5.90 -12.28 1.19
CA SER A 66 -4.96 -13.34 0.79
C SER A 66 -4.01 -13.76 1.91
N GLY A 67 -3.81 -12.92 2.93
CA GLY A 67 -2.91 -13.18 4.05
C GLY A 67 -1.69 -12.26 4.13
N LYS A 68 -1.60 -11.20 3.31
CA LYS A 68 -0.46 -10.25 3.32
C LYS A 68 -0.19 -9.69 4.71
N SER A 69 -1.20 -9.11 5.35
CA SER A 69 -1.08 -8.57 6.70
C SER A 69 -0.71 -9.63 7.74
N ALA A 70 -1.09 -10.90 7.52
CA ALA A 70 -0.69 -12.00 8.40
C ALA A 70 0.82 -12.29 8.27
N ILE A 71 1.38 -12.29 7.06
CA ILE A 71 2.83 -12.44 6.83
C ILE A 71 3.63 -11.29 7.46
N LEU A 72 3.16 -10.05 7.28
CA LEU A 72 3.80 -8.87 7.88
C LEU A 72 3.81 -8.98 9.41
N ARG A 73 2.63 -9.17 10.02
CA ARG A 73 2.50 -9.30 11.49
C ARG A 73 3.26 -10.50 12.04
N GLN A 74 3.26 -11.63 11.34
CA GLN A 74 4.03 -12.82 11.71
C GLN A 74 5.52 -12.51 11.82
N THR A 75 6.09 -11.82 10.84
CA THR A 75 7.51 -11.45 10.82
C THR A 75 7.87 -10.56 12.01
N ALA A 76 7.02 -9.55 12.29
CA ALA A 76 7.15 -8.68 13.45
C ALA A 76 7.12 -9.47 14.77
N LEU A 77 6.11 -10.33 14.94
CA LEU A 77 5.90 -11.11 16.16
C LEU A 77 7.03 -12.09 16.42
N ILE A 78 7.52 -12.79 15.39
CA ILE A 78 8.65 -13.72 15.51
C ILE A 78 9.92 -12.96 15.94
N THR A 79 10.17 -11.81 15.32
CA THR A 79 11.33 -10.96 15.66
C THR A 79 11.24 -10.49 17.12
N LEU A 80 10.07 -10.01 17.55
CA LEU A 80 9.82 -9.58 18.92
C LEU A 80 9.99 -10.74 19.93
N MET A 81 9.39 -11.89 19.66
CA MET A 81 9.48 -13.08 20.52
C MET A 81 10.93 -13.53 20.73
N ALA A 82 11.76 -13.51 19.68
CA ALA A 82 13.17 -13.84 19.79
C ALA A 82 13.93 -12.88 20.71
N HIS A 83 13.70 -11.57 20.54
CA HIS A 83 14.30 -10.52 21.40
C HIS A 83 13.84 -10.57 22.86
N MET A 84 12.65 -11.12 23.12
CA MET A 84 12.17 -11.42 24.48
C MET A 84 12.81 -12.67 25.10
N GLY A 85 13.63 -13.42 24.36
CA GLY A 85 14.24 -14.68 24.80
C GLY A 85 13.31 -15.90 24.69
N SER A 86 12.23 -15.81 23.91
CA SER A 86 11.31 -16.94 23.67
C SER A 86 11.75 -17.79 22.47
N PHE A 87 11.34 -19.05 22.47
CA PHE A 87 11.31 -19.87 21.26
C PHE A 87 10.25 -19.32 20.30
N VAL A 88 10.42 -19.53 19.00
CA VAL A 88 9.60 -18.93 17.94
C VAL A 88 8.90 -19.95 17.03
N PRO A 89 7.75 -19.60 16.43
CA PRO A 89 6.98 -20.47 15.53
C PRO A 89 7.62 -20.58 14.13
N ALA A 90 8.80 -21.17 14.03
CA ALA A 90 9.49 -21.44 12.76
C ALA A 90 10.38 -22.67 12.91
N ASP A 91 10.67 -23.37 11.81
CA ASP A 91 11.62 -24.48 11.83
C ASP A 91 13.06 -23.98 11.92
N ILE A 92 13.37 -22.91 11.20
CA ILE A 92 14.65 -22.19 11.30
C ILE A 92 14.34 -20.70 11.45
N ALA A 93 14.93 -20.07 12.46
CA ALA A 93 14.86 -18.62 12.65
C ALA A 93 16.25 -18.08 12.96
N LYS A 94 16.84 -17.37 12.00
CA LYS A 94 18.05 -16.57 12.17
C LYS A 94 17.63 -15.10 12.15
N ILE A 95 17.78 -14.44 13.29
CA ILE A 95 17.19 -13.11 13.54
C ILE A 95 18.34 -12.16 13.91
N PRO A 96 18.52 -11.06 13.17
CA PRO A 96 19.56 -10.10 13.50
C PRO A 96 19.12 -9.25 14.70
N LEU A 97 20.09 -8.67 15.40
CA LEU A 97 19.77 -7.64 16.37
C LEU A 97 18.99 -6.50 15.68
N THR A 98 17.79 -6.24 16.18
CA THR A 98 16.79 -5.32 15.62
C THR A 98 16.50 -4.27 16.68
N ASP A 99 16.76 -3.01 16.37
CA ASP A 99 16.58 -1.90 17.31
C ASP A 99 15.16 -1.34 17.29
N LYS A 100 14.52 -1.33 16.11
CA LYS A 100 13.18 -0.78 15.90
C LYS A 100 12.39 -1.67 14.95
N ILE A 101 11.15 -1.95 15.32
CA ILE A 101 10.15 -2.55 14.43
C ILE A 101 9.12 -1.47 14.12
N PHE A 102 9.13 -1.00 12.89
CA PHE A 102 8.16 -0.02 12.40
C PHE A 102 7.01 -0.72 11.72
N THR A 103 5.79 -0.35 12.09
CA THR A 103 4.59 -0.92 11.49
C THR A 103 3.63 0.18 11.08
N ARG A 104 3.28 0.20 9.81
CA ARG A 104 2.08 0.86 9.32
C ARG A 104 1.17 -0.22 8.78
N VAL A 105 0.43 -0.85 9.68
CA VAL A 105 -0.52 -1.91 9.37
C VAL A 105 -1.90 -1.40 9.76
N GLY A 106 -2.78 -1.19 8.78
CA GLY A 106 -4.07 -0.57 8.97
C GLY A 106 -4.81 -1.10 10.22
N ALA A 107 -5.02 -0.21 11.18
CA ALA A 107 -5.97 -0.41 12.27
C ALA A 107 -7.27 0.29 11.87
N SER A 108 -8.41 -0.32 12.21
CA SER A 108 -9.76 0.19 11.98
C SER A 108 -9.85 1.69 12.27
N ASP A 109 -10.39 2.42 11.30
CA ASP A 109 -10.52 3.88 11.28
C ASP A 109 -10.99 4.42 12.63
N ASN A 110 -10.10 5.09 13.35
CA ASN A 110 -10.51 5.97 14.44
C ASN A 110 -10.93 7.31 13.81
N LEU A 111 -12.20 7.38 13.41
CA LEU A 111 -12.83 8.55 12.80
C LEU A 111 -13.01 9.75 13.76
N SER A 112 -12.42 9.70 14.94
CA SER A 112 -12.74 10.56 16.09
C SER A 112 -11.82 11.79 16.29
N GLY A 113 -10.94 12.11 15.33
CA GLY A 113 -9.95 13.20 15.47
C GLY A 113 -10.15 14.46 14.61
N GLY A 114 -11.04 14.45 13.61
CA GLY A 114 -11.19 15.57 12.67
C GLY A 114 -10.05 15.72 11.64
N GLU A 115 -9.03 14.86 11.68
CA GLU A 115 -7.97 14.80 10.65
C GLU A 115 -8.34 13.83 9.52
N SER A 116 -7.89 14.14 8.29
CA SER A 116 -8.03 13.21 7.15
C SER A 116 -7.29 11.90 7.45
N THR A 117 -7.94 10.76 7.21
CA THR A 117 -7.32 9.43 7.37
C THR A 117 -6.02 9.29 6.59
N PHE A 118 -5.94 9.93 5.43
CA PHE A 118 -4.73 9.99 4.62
C PHE A 118 -3.63 10.85 5.27
N MET A 119 -3.97 11.95 5.95
CA MET A 119 -2.98 12.77 6.66
C MET A 119 -2.38 12.00 7.83
N VAL A 120 -3.19 11.27 8.60
CA VAL A 120 -2.71 10.40 9.68
C VAL A 120 -1.77 9.32 9.12
N GLU A 121 -2.14 8.70 8.01
CA GLU A 121 -1.31 7.72 7.31
C GLU A 121 0.04 8.33 6.88
N MET A 122 0.04 9.54 6.34
CA MET A 122 1.28 10.23 5.94
C MET A 122 2.13 10.66 7.13
N ASN A 123 1.53 11.09 8.23
CA ASN A 123 2.26 11.42 9.47
C ASN A 123 2.91 10.18 10.09
N GLU A 124 2.19 9.05 10.14
CA GLU A 124 2.74 7.77 10.60
C GLU A 124 3.90 7.32 9.69
N THR A 125 3.72 7.41 8.38
CA THR A 125 4.76 7.08 7.40
C THR A 125 5.97 8.00 7.55
N ALA A 126 5.78 9.31 7.70
CA ALA A 126 6.86 10.27 7.92
C ALA A 126 7.62 9.97 9.22
N SER A 127 6.93 9.60 10.29
CA SER A 127 7.56 9.19 11.55
C SER A 127 8.46 7.97 11.37
N ILE A 128 8.02 6.96 10.60
CA ILE A 128 8.82 5.78 10.24
C ILE A 128 10.06 6.22 9.45
N ILE A 129 9.85 6.92 8.34
CA ILE A 129 10.92 7.29 7.39
C ILE A 129 12.00 8.16 8.06
N ASN A 130 11.61 9.10 8.92
CA ASN A 130 12.56 9.99 9.60
C ASN A 130 13.35 9.30 10.73
N ASN A 131 12.96 8.10 11.16
CA ASN A 131 13.57 7.41 12.30
C ASN A 131 14.21 6.05 11.95
N ILE A 132 14.36 5.75 10.65
CA ILE A 132 14.98 4.51 10.18
C ILE A 132 16.44 4.40 10.61
N SER A 133 16.89 3.16 10.80
CA SER A 133 18.27 2.78 11.10
C SER A 133 18.63 1.51 10.34
N GLN A 134 19.90 1.14 10.33
CA GLN A 134 20.38 -0.09 9.69
C GLN A 134 19.78 -1.37 10.27
N ARG A 135 19.39 -1.33 11.54
CA ARG A 135 18.79 -2.47 12.25
C ARG A 135 17.27 -2.40 12.32
N SER A 136 16.66 -1.46 11.59
CA SER A 136 15.21 -1.35 11.53
C SER A 136 14.59 -2.47 10.68
N LEU A 137 13.48 -3.01 11.17
CA LEU A 137 12.54 -3.84 10.40
C LEU A 137 11.28 -3.01 10.13
N ILE A 138 10.97 -2.79 8.85
CA ILE A 138 9.86 -1.94 8.42
C ILE A 138 8.76 -2.80 7.79
N LEU A 139 7.53 -2.62 8.24
CA LEU A 139 6.34 -3.31 7.75
C LEU A 139 5.31 -2.27 7.29
N LEU A 140 5.15 -2.11 5.98
CA LEU A 140 4.20 -1.17 5.37
C LEU A 140 3.07 -1.95 4.71
N ASP A 141 1.83 -1.68 5.10
CA ASP A 141 0.64 -2.31 4.54
C ASP A 141 -0.24 -1.23 3.93
N GLU A 142 -0.44 -1.32 2.61
CA GLU A 142 -1.45 -0.57 1.87
C GLU A 142 -1.28 0.96 1.87
N ILE A 143 -0.03 1.45 1.84
CA ILE A 143 0.27 2.90 1.74
C ILE A 143 -0.29 3.48 0.43
N GLY A 144 -0.85 4.69 0.51
CA GLY A 144 -1.33 5.48 -0.62
C GLY A 144 -2.81 5.31 -0.93
N ARG A 145 -3.55 4.51 -0.15
CA ARG A 145 -4.95 4.18 -0.48
C ARG A 145 -5.97 5.27 -0.20
N GLY A 146 -5.67 6.17 0.73
CA GLY A 146 -6.57 7.26 1.10
C GLY A 146 -6.63 8.42 0.10
N THR A 147 -5.97 8.31 -1.07
CA THR A 147 -5.85 9.39 -2.07
C THR A 147 -6.13 8.91 -3.50
N SER A 148 -5.97 9.78 -4.49
CA SER A 148 -6.09 9.43 -5.91
C SER A 148 -5.14 8.29 -6.27
N THR A 149 -5.54 7.41 -7.19
CA THR A 149 -4.76 6.21 -7.53
C THR A 149 -3.34 6.54 -7.97
N TYR A 150 -3.17 7.54 -8.85
CA TYR A 150 -1.86 7.94 -9.33
C TYR A 150 -1.00 8.61 -8.26
N ASP A 151 -1.59 9.42 -7.37
CA ASP A 151 -0.85 9.99 -6.24
C ASP A 151 -0.41 8.90 -5.27
N GLY A 152 -1.30 7.95 -4.97
CA GLY A 152 -1.02 6.81 -4.09
C GLY A 152 0.11 5.92 -4.62
N ILE A 153 0.07 5.57 -5.91
CA ILE A 153 1.14 4.81 -6.58
C ILE A 153 2.45 5.62 -6.52
N SER A 154 2.42 6.90 -6.86
CA SER A 154 3.62 7.75 -6.90
C SER A 154 4.30 7.87 -5.54
N ILE A 155 3.52 8.03 -4.48
CA ILE A 155 4.02 8.10 -3.10
C ILE A 155 4.59 6.74 -2.67
N ALA A 156 3.86 5.65 -2.87
CA ALA A 156 4.31 4.31 -2.51
C ALA A 156 5.62 3.94 -3.24
N TRP A 157 5.69 4.23 -4.54
CA TRP A 157 6.89 4.06 -5.35
C TRP A 157 8.08 4.86 -4.80
N SER A 158 7.86 6.15 -4.53
CA SER A 158 8.91 7.04 -4.00
C SER A 158 9.43 6.59 -2.64
N ILE A 159 8.55 6.02 -1.79
CA ILE A 159 8.95 5.44 -0.49
C ILE A 159 9.85 4.22 -0.69
N VAL A 160 9.51 3.31 -1.61
CA VAL A 160 10.35 2.13 -1.89
C VAL A 160 11.72 2.57 -2.41
N GLU A 161 11.75 3.51 -3.36
CA GLU A 161 13.00 4.08 -3.86
C GLU A 161 13.83 4.74 -2.74
N PHE A 162 13.20 5.53 -1.88
CA PHE A 162 13.87 6.20 -0.77
C PHE A 162 14.47 5.19 0.22
N LEU A 163 13.72 4.16 0.59
CA LEU A 163 14.19 3.12 1.51
C LEU A 163 15.34 2.31 0.90
N GLN A 164 15.25 1.98 -0.39
CA GLN A 164 16.29 1.21 -1.09
C GLN A 164 17.59 2.01 -1.23
N LYS A 165 17.50 3.29 -1.55
CA LYS A 165 18.67 4.18 -1.73
C LYS A 165 19.22 4.74 -0.41
N SER A 166 18.50 4.55 0.70
CA SER A 166 18.91 5.07 2.00
C SER A 166 20.22 4.43 2.48
N PRO A 167 21.17 5.20 3.03
CA PRO A 167 22.38 4.65 3.65
C PRO A 167 22.09 3.67 4.80
N ALA A 168 20.91 3.77 5.41
CA ALA A 168 20.48 2.83 6.43
C ALA A 168 20.13 1.45 5.85
N THR A 169 19.70 1.34 4.58
CA THR A 169 19.31 0.07 3.94
C THR A 169 18.41 -0.83 4.82
N PRO A 170 17.31 -0.30 5.42
CA PRO A 170 16.50 -1.06 6.35
C PRO A 170 15.77 -2.21 5.65
N LYS A 171 15.63 -3.34 6.35
CA LYS A 171 14.86 -4.50 5.88
C LYS A 171 13.38 -4.16 5.87
N THR A 172 12.71 -4.40 4.74
CA THR A 172 11.34 -3.92 4.55
C THR A 172 10.43 -4.99 3.92
N LEU A 173 9.23 -5.15 4.49
CA LEU A 173 8.10 -5.81 3.83
C LEU A 173 7.08 -4.75 3.46
N PHE A 174 6.77 -4.65 2.16
CA PHE A 174 5.82 -3.68 1.61
C PHE A 174 4.65 -4.43 0.97
N ALA A 175 3.52 -4.51 1.68
CA ALA A 175 2.30 -5.08 1.14
C ALA A 175 1.48 -4.01 0.40
N THR A 176 1.07 -4.31 -0.82
CA THR A 176 0.34 -3.36 -1.68
C THR A 176 -0.70 -4.04 -2.55
N HIS A 177 -1.64 -3.25 -3.09
CA HIS A 177 -2.50 -3.65 -4.22
C HIS A 177 -2.07 -3.02 -5.54
N TYR A 178 -1.13 -2.08 -5.50
CA TYR A 178 -0.58 -1.48 -6.71
C TYR A 178 0.34 -2.51 -7.38
N HIS A 179 -0.12 -3.06 -8.49
CA HIS A 179 0.63 -4.03 -9.30
C HIS A 179 1.71 -3.32 -10.13
N GLU A 180 1.55 -2.02 -10.34
CA GLU A 180 2.52 -1.10 -10.94
C GLU A 180 3.85 -1.14 -10.18
N LEU A 181 3.81 -1.33 -8.85
CA LEU A 181 5.02 -1.47 -8.03
C LEU A 181 5.85 -2.72 -8.36
N ASN A 182 5.30 -3.72 -9.07
CA ASN A 182 6.07 -4.91 -9.46
C ASN A 182 7.26 -4.54 -10.38
N GLU A 183 7.15 -3.47 -11.17
CA GLU A 183 8.25 -3.01 -12.03
C GLU A 183 9.52 -2.59 -11.27
N LEU A 184 9.41 -2.35 -9.96
CA LEU A 184 10.53 -1.94 -9.13
C LEU A 184 11.58 -3.04 -8.97
N GLU A 185 11.21 -4.32 -9.09
CA GLU A 185 12.18 -5.43 -9.04
C GLU A 185 13.20 -5.36 -10.19
N ASP A 186 12.78 -4.91 -11.37
CA ASP A 186 13.66 -4.77 -12.54
C ASP A 186 14.48 -3.47 -12.49
N LYS A 187 13.99 -2.46 -11.76
CA LYS A 187 14.59 -1.11 -11.68
C LYS A 187 15.53 -0.93 -10.50
N LEU A 188 15.32 -1.64 -9.39
CA LEU A 188 16.04 -1.44 -8.13
C LEU A 188 16.64 -2.75 -7.61
N ALA A 189 17.97 -2.78 -7.45
CA ALA A 189 18.66 -3.90 -6.81
C ALA A 189 18.18 -4.10 -5.36
N GLY A 190 18.01 -5.36 -4.95
CA GLY A 190 17.54 -5.70 -3.61
C GLY A 190 16.03 -5.61 -3.41
N VAL A 191 15.26 -5.17 -4.41
CA VAL A 191 13.79 -5.25 -4.41
C VAL A 191 13.36 -6.55 -5.08
N LYS A 192 12.47 -7.31 -4.42
CA LYS A 192 11.97 -8.60 -4.93
C LYS A 192 10.46 -8.68 -4.80
N ASN A 193 9.80 -9.12 -5.86
CA ASN A 193 8.35 -9.31 -5.83
C ASN A 193 8.00 -10.67 -5.28
N TYR A 194 6.98 -10.68 -4.44
CA TYR A 194 6.32 -11.87 -3.98
C TYR A 194 4.81 -11.69 -4.05
N HIS A 195 4.11 -12.80 -4.19
CA HIS A 195 2.66 -12.83 -4.10
C HIS A 195 2.21 -14.02 -3.26
N ILE A 196 0.97 -13.95 -2.79
CA ILE A 196 0.35 -15.08 -2.12
C ILE A 196 -0.40 -15.92 -3.14
N THR A 197 -0.01 -17.18 -3.24
CA THR A 197 -0.60 -18.15 -4.16
C THR A 197 -2.07 -18.42 -3.86
N ASN A 198 -2.82 -18.60 -4.93
CA ASN A 198 -4.22 -19.01 -4.89
C ASN A 198 -4.42 -20.18 -5.86
N LYS A 199 -5.46 -20.98 -5.60
CA LYS A 199 -5.87 -22.09 -6.46
C LYS A 199 -7.33 -21.94 -6.79
N GLU A 200 -7.65 -21.94 -8.08
CA GLU A 200 -9.02 -22.00 -8.54
C GLU A 200 -9.46 -23.46 -8.63
N VAL A 201 -10.55 -23.80 -7.93
CA VAL A 201 -11.19 -25.12 -8.02
C VAL A 201 -12.67 -24.90 -8.30
N GLY A 202 -13.07 -25.11 -9.55
CA GLY A 202 -14.42 -24.82 -10.02
C GLY A 202 -14.74 -23.32 -9.95
N ASN A 203 -15.80 -22.95 -9.21
CA ASN A 203 -16.20 -21.56 -8.97
C ASN A 203 -15.70 -21.01 -7.62
N LYS A 204 -14.69 -21.63 -6.99
CA LYS A 204 -14.12 -21.19 -5.70
C LYS A 204 -12.62 -20.91 -5.82
N ILE A 205 -12.19 -19.74 -5.34
CA ILE A 205 -10.78 -19.45 -5.06
C ILE A 205 -10.47 -20.00 -3.67
N ILE A 206 -9.49 -20.88 -3.62
CA ILE A 206 -8.88 -21.34 -2.38
C ILE A 206 -7.55 -20.60 -2.24
N PHE A 207 -7.46 -19.71 -1.26
CA PHE A 207 -6.19 -19.08 -0.93
C PHE A 207 -5.28 -20.12 -0.31
N LEU A 208 -4.21 -20.48 -1.03
CA LEU A 208 -3.21 -21.42 -0.53
C LEU A 208 -2.34 -20.77 0.53
N ARG A 209 -2.38 -19.45 0.72
CA ARG A 209 -1.67 -18.71 1.77
C ARG A 209 -0.15 -18.98 1.81
N LYS A 210 0.41 -19.52 0.72
CA LYS A 210 1.85 -19.76 0.53
C LYS A 210 2.44 -18.63 -0.29
N LEU A 211 3.51 -18.06 0.23
CA LEU A 211 4.32 -17.02 -0.38
C LEU A 211 5.11 -17.63 -1.56
N ALA A 212 5.03 -17.00 -2.73
CA ALA A 212 5.77 -17.40 -3.92
C ALA A 212 6.44 -16.18 -4.59
N PRO A 213 7.61 -16.35 -5.22
CA PRO A 213 8.28 -15.28 -5.93
C PRO A 213 7.45 -14.80 -7.15
N GLY A 214 7.67 -13.54 -7.54
CA GLY A 214 6.99 -12.86 -8.63
C GLY A 214 5.80 -12.00 -8.17
N GLY A 215 5.41 -11.03 -9.00
CA GLY A 215 4.26 -10.17 -8.78
C GLY A 215 2.95 -10.78 -9.26
N SER A 216 1.83 -10.41 -8.62
CA SER A 216 0.49 -10.73 -9.12
C SER A 216 0.10 -9.73 -10.21
N THR A 217 -0.25 -10.22 -11.41
CA THR A 217 -0.58 -9.38 -12.58
C THR A 217 -2.08 -9.06 -12.73
N HIS A 218 -2.97 -9.81 -12.07
CA HIS A 218 -4.41 -9.68 -12.31
C HIS A 218 -5.21 -9.21 -11.10
N SER A 219 -6.11 -8.26 -11.36
CA SER A 219 -7.10 -7.79 -10.40
C SER A 219 -8.18 -8.86 -10.17
N PHE A 220 -8.08 -9.57 -9.06
CA PHE A 220 -9.07 -10.58 -8.66
C PHE A 220 -10.43 -9.99 -8.25
N GLY A 221 -10.60 -8.66 -8.21
CA GLY A 221 -11.81 -8.00 -7.70
C GLY A 221 -13.10 -8.44 -8.41
N ILE A 222 -13.11 -8.42 -9.75
CA ILE A 222 -14.27 -8.87 -10.54
C ILE A 222 -14.52 -10.37 -10.35
N HIS A 223 -13.45 -11.15 -10.22
CA HIS A 223 -13.55 -12.59 -9.99
C HIS A 223 -14.16 -12.90 -8.62
N VAL A 224 -13.75 -12.18 -7.57
CA VAL A 224 -14.35 -12.27 -6.22
C VAL A 224 -15.82 -11.85 -6.26
N ALA A 225 -16.18 -10.81 -7.00
CA ALA A 225 -17.57 -10.40 -7.19
C ALA A 225 -18.42 -11.50 -7.86
N LYS A 226 -17.89 -12.18 -8.88
CA LYS A 226 -18.55 -13.32 -9.52
C LYS A 226 -18.81 -14.46 -8.52
N MET A 227 -17.83 -14.75 -7.65
CA MET A 227 -17.96 -15.76 -6.61
C MET A 227 -18.95 -15.39 -5.51
N ALA A 228 -19.07 -14.11 -5.19
CA ALA A 228 -20.07 -13.58 -4.28
C ALA A 228 -21.51 -13.70 -4.80
N GLY A 229 -21.70 -14.22 -6.02
CA GLY A 229 -23.02 -14.43 -6.63
C GLY A 229 -23.57 -13.19 -7.31
N MET A 230 -22.72 -12.22 -7.65
CA MET A 230 -23.17 -11.03 -8.38
C MET A 230 -23.73 -11.42 -9.77
N PRO A 231 -24.78 -10.71 -10.26
CA PRO A 231 -25.44 -11.07 -11.51
C PRO A 231 -24.47 -11.15 -12.70
N PRO A 232 -24.59 -12.16 -13.59
CA PRO A 232 -23.71 -12.30 -14.75
C PRO A 232 -23.65 -11.06 -15.64
N SER A 233 -24.78 -10.36 -15.81
CA SER A 233 -24.85 -9.11 -16.57
C SER A 233 -23.97 -8.00 -15.98
N LEU A 234 -23.90 -7.90 -14.66
CA LEU A 234 -23.04 -6.95 -13.95
C LEU A 234 -21.57 -7.32 -14.11
N ILE A 235 -21.22 -8.60 -13.96
CA ILE A 235 -19.85 -9.09 -14.13
C ILE A 235 -19.35 -8.87 -15.56
N ASN A 236 -20.18 -9.16 -16.56
CA ASN A 236 -19.84 -8.91 -17.96
C ASN A 236 -19.58 -7.41 -18.18
N ARG A 237 -20.48 -6.55 -17.69
CA ARG A 237 -20.31 -5.10 -17.80
C ARG A 237 -19.05 -4.60 -17.10
N ALA A 238 -18.72 -5.14 -15.92
CA ALA A 238 -17.51 -4.78 -15.19
C ALA A 238 -16.24 -5.16 -15.98
N ASN A 239 -16.22 -6.34 -16.62
CA ASN A 239 -15.11 -6.76 -17.47
C ASN A 239 -14.96 -5.86 -18.71
N ASP A 240 -16.06 -5.46 -19.34
CA ASP A 240 -16.03 -4.55 -20.48
C ASP A 240 -15.45 -3.18 -20.09
N ILE A 241 -15.85 -2.65 -18.93
CA ILE A 241 -15.33 -1.39 -18.39
C ILE A 241 -13.84 -1.53 -18.06
N LEU A 242 -13.41 -2.63 -17.44
CA LEU A 242 -12.01 -2.86 -17.09
C LEU A 242 -11.13 -2.85 -18.34
N LYS A 243 -11.51 -3.58 -19.40
CA LYS A 243 -10.78 -3.57 -20.68
C LYS A 243 -10.66 -2.17 -21.28
N GLN A 244 -11.72 -1.35 -21.19
CA GLN A 244 -11.69 0.03 -21.67
C GLN A 244 -10.72 0.91 -20.86
N LEU A 245 -10.59 0.67 -19.55
CA LEU A 245 -9.66 1.40 -18.70
C LEU A 245 -8.21 0.99 -18.94
N GLU A 246 -7.94 -0.32 -19.11
CA GLU A 246 -6.62 -0.86 -19.44
C GLU A 246 -6.12 -0.33 -20.80
N THR A 247 -6.96 -0.39 -21.84
CA THR A 247 -6.58 0.11 -23.18
C THR A 247 -6.22 1.60 -23.17
N ARG A 248 -6.96 2.41 -22.39
CA ARG A 248 -6.70 3.86 -22.27
C ARG A 248 -5.46 4.18 -21.44
N ALA A 249 -4.98 3.26 -20.61
CA ALA A 249 -3.73 3.40 -19.89
C ALA A 249 -2.54 3.12 -20.84
N ASP A 250 -2.64 2.06 -21.64
CA ASP A 250 -1.60 1.64 -22.60
C ASP A 250 -1.42 2.64 -23.76
N ASP A 251 -2.51 3.17 -24.33
CA ASP A 251 -2.46 4.14 -25.44
C ASP A 251 -1.74 5.46 -25.07
N LYS A 252 -1.62 5.77 -23.77
CA LYS A 252 -0.88 6.97 -23.31
C LYS A 252 0.62 6.75 -23.20
N GLU A 253 1.10 5.50 -23.19
CA GLU A 253 2.53 5.17 -23.16
C GLU A 253 3.14 5.02 -24.56
N SER A 254 2.35 4.65 -25.58
CA SER A 254 2.84 4.40 -26.94
C SER A 254 3.14 5.65 -27.79
N ASP A 255 2.67 6.83 -27.41
CA ASP A 255 2.78 8.07 -28.23
C ASP A 255 4.13 8.82 -28.07
N LYS A 256 5.21 8.19 -27.59
CA LYS A 256 6.50 8.88 -27.32
C LYS A 256 7.77 8.25 -27.92
N VAL A 257 7.67 7.36 -28.91
CA VAL A 257 8.85 6.82 -29.60
C VAL A 257 8.80 7.16 -31.08
N ASP A 258 9.02 8.43 -31.43
CA ASP A 258 9.61 8.74 -32.73
C ASP A 258 10.37 10.08 -32.68
N GLY A 259 11.68 10.02 -32.97
CA GLY A 259 12.51 11.19 -33.24
C GLY A 259 13.61 11.52 -32.23
N LEU A 260 14.73 10.79 -32.28
CA LEU A 260 16.03 11.29 -31.81
C LEU A 260 17.12 10.91 -32.82
N GLN A 261 17.47 11.86 -33.70
CA GLN A 261 18.71 11.86 -34.47
C GLN A 261 19.83 12.57 -33.68
N MET A 262 21.02 12.00 -33.83
CA MET A 262 22.34 12.36 -33.31
C MET A 262 22.73 13.83 -33.45
N ILE A 263 23.35 14.44 -32.42
CA ILE A 263 24.49 15.38 -32.54
C ILE A 263 25.43 15.22 -31.32
N ASP A 264 26.73 15.18 -31.63
CA ASP A 264 27.90 14.96 -30.77
C ASP A 264 28.46 16.24 -30.12
N ASP A 265 29.23 16.01 -29.05
CA ASP A 265 30.37 16.75 -28.48
C ASP A 265 30.29 18.22 -27.98
N SER A 266 30.45 18.41 -26.66
CA SER A 266 31.60 19.12 -26.01
C SER A 266 31.30 19.72 -24.62
N ASN A 267 31.77 19.04 -23.58
CA ASN A 267 32.26 19.51 -22.26
C ASN A 267 31.51 20.51 -21.34
N LYS A 268 31.27 19.99 -20.12
CA LYS A 268 31.32 20.56 -18.75
C LYS A 268 30.02 20.92 -18.01
N GLN A 269 29.94 20.27 -16.82
CA GLN A 269 29.16 20.54 -15.61
C GLN A 269 27.86 19.73 -15.40
N GLN A 270 28.09 18.55 -14.81
CA GLN A 270 27.20 17.74 -13.97
C GLN A 270 26.29 18.57 -13.04
N LEU A 271 25.08 18.05 -12.83
CA LEU A 271 23.96 18.52 -11.97
C LEU A 271 22.87 19.35 -12.66
N THR A 272 22.17 18.81 -13.68
CA THR A 272 20.81 19.31 -14.06
C THR A 272 20.02 18.39 -15.02
N TYR A 273 19.93 17.09 -14.78
CA TYR A 273 19.10 16.17 -15.62
C TYR A 273 18.12 15.35 -14.79
N VAL A 274 17.17 16.01 -14.12
CA VAL A 274 15.88 15.40 -13.70
C VAL A 274 14.70 16.37 -13.90
N ASN A 275 14.93 17.69 -13.96
CA ASN A 275 13.84 18.68 -13.90
C ASN A 275 13.19 19.14 -15.23
N LYS A 276 13.47 18.49 -16.36
CA LYS A 276 12.89 18.90 -17.66
C LYS A 276 11.71 18.04 -18.14
N HIS A 277 11.50 16.85 -17.58
CA HIS A 277 10.39 15.97 -17.98
C HIS A 277 9.11 16.15 -17.14
N LEU A 278 9.18 16.79 -15.96
CA LEU A 278 7.99 17.08 -15.14
C LEU A 278 7.34 18.43 -15.48
N SER A 279 8.11 19.42 -15.93
CA SER A 279 7.62 20.80 -16.10
C SER A 279 6.88 21.06 -17.41
N SER A 280 7.14 20.28 -18.47
CA SER A 280 6.42 20.39 -19.74
C SER A 280 5.04 19.72 -19.71
N SER A 281 4.83 18.73 -18.82
CA SER A 281 3.53 18.08 -18.60
C SER A 281 2.58 18.96 -17.77
N LEU A 282 3.10 19.94 -17.03
CA LEU A 282 2.31 20.84 -16.17
C LEU A 282 1.82 22.12 -16.88
N LYS A 283 2.31 22.45 -18.08
CA LYS A 283 1.94 23.70 -18.78
C LYS A 283 0.89 23.55 -19.88
N ASN A 284 0.51 22.33 -20.29
CA ASN A 284 -0.45 22.10 -21.38
C ASN A 284 -1.82 21.54 -20.92
N LEU A 285 -2.17 21.69 -19.65
CA LEU A 285 -3.53 21.41 -19.14
C LEU A 285 -4.47 22.62 -19.20
N ALA A 286 -4.35 23.43 -20.25
CA ALA A 286 -5.44 24.30 -20.68
C ALA A 286 -6.51 23.42 -21.36
N ALA A 287 -7.45 22.98 -20.53
CA ALA A 287 -8.73 22.30 -20.77
C ALA A 287 -9.20 22.05 -22.23
N PRO A 288 -9.69 20.84 -22.55
CA PRO A 288 -10.66 20.67 -23.64
C PRO A 288 -12.05 21.12 -23.17
N LYS A 289 -12.54 22.20 -23.78
CA LYS A 289 -13.92 22.70 -23.73
C LYS A 289 -14.91 21.67 -24.32
N VAL A 290 -15.48 20.76 -23.54
CA VAL A 290 -16.68 19.98 -23.97
C VAL A 290 -17.73 19.79 -22.85
N GLN A 291 -17.56 20.35 -21.65
CA GLN A 291 -18.55 20.20 -20.57
C GLN A 291 -19.06 21.56 -20.08
N LEU A 292 -19.75 22.30 -20.94
CA LEU A 292 -20.16 23.70 -20.67
C LEU A 292 -21.63 23.99 -20.98
N SER A 293 -22.55 23.06 -20.68
CA SER A 293 -23.98 23.36 -20.81
C SER A 293 -24.88 22.85 -19.68
N ILE A 294 -24.31 22.31 -18.59
CA ILE A 294 -25.08 21.89 -17.40
C ILE A 294 -24.73 22.71 -16.14
N PHE A 295 -23.54 23.30 -16.06
CA PHE A 295 -23.09 24.01 -14.85
C PHE A 295 -23.29 25.53 -14.87
N ASP A 296 -23.63 26.13 -16.01
CA ASP A 296 -23.74 27.59 -16.10
C ASP A 296 -25.01 28.15 -15.44
N ALA A 297 -26.10 27.36 -15.39
CA ALA A 297 -27.36 27.77 -14.75
C ALA A 297 -27.26 27.86 -13.21
N HIS A 298 -26.23 27.27 -12.59
CA HIS A 298 -26.05 27.23 -11.14
C HIS A 298 -24.94 28.15 -10.62
N SER A 299 -24.16 28.79 -11.51
CA SER A 299 -22.96 29.51 -11.09
C SER A 299 -23.24 30.73 -10.21
N GLU A 300 -24.35 31.45 -10.45
CA GLU A 300 -24.73 32.63 -9.67
C GLU A 300 -25.25 32.25 -8.28
N THR A 301 -26.16 31.27 -8.20
CA THR A 301 -26.71 30.75 -6.95
C THR A 301 -25.62 30.17 -6.05
N PHE A 302 -24.65 29.45 -6.62
CA PHE A 302 -23.51 28.90 -5.88
C PHE A 302 -22.55 29.98 -5.39
N ASN A 303 -22.33 31.05 -6.17
CA ASN A 303 -21.50 32.17 -5.74
C ASN A 303 -22.13 32.90 -4.55
N ASP A 304 -23.46 33.06 -4.54
CA ASP A 304 -24.18 33.68 -3.43
C ASP A 304 -24.15 32.83 -2.16
N ILE A 305 -24.34 31.51 -2.28
CA ILE A 305 -24.21 30.59 -1.14
C ILE A 305 -22.78 30.63 -0.58
N ARG A 306 -21.77 30.66 -1.46
CA ARG A 306 -20.37 30.74 -1.07
C ARG A 306 -20.03 32.03 -0.31
N LYS A 307 -20.60 33.17 -0.72
CA LYS A 307 -20.45 34.44 0.00
C LYS A 307 -21.05 34.37 1.40
N VAL A 308 -22.26 33.78 1.54
CA VAL A 308 -22.92 33.63 2.84
C VAL A 308 -22.08 32.75 3.77
N LEU A 309 -21.57 31.61 3.28
CA LEU A 309 -20.75 30.70 4.09
C LEU A 309 -19.42 31.33 4.54
N ASN A 310 -18.76 32.11 3.68
CA ASN A 310 -17.49 32.76 4.02
C ASN A 310 -17.67 33.93 5.01
N ALA A 311 -18.85 34.54 5.08
CA ALA A 311 -19.14 35.65 5.99
C ALA A 311 -19.57 35.19 7.39
N ILE A 312 -19.81 33.88 7.58
CA ILE A 312 -20.29 33.33 8.85
C ILE A 312 -19.09 32.99 9.76
N ASP A 313 -19.06 33.61 10.94
CA ASP A 313 -18.18 33.18 12.04
C ASP A 313 -18.89 32.13 12.90
N ILE A 314 -18.51 30.87 12.67
CA ILE A 314 -19.11 29.69 13.30
C ILE A 314 -18.97 29.71 14.83
N ASN A 315 -17.91 30.35 15.35
CA ASN A 315 -17.63 30.36 16.79
C ASN A 315 -18.45 31.40 17.57
N ARG A 316 -19.22 32.24 16.86
CA ARG A 316 -20.03 33.32 17.45
C ARG A 316 -21.53 33.17 17.20
N LEU A 317 -21.97 32.09 16.57
CA LEU A 317 -23.38 31.82 16.30
C LEU A 317 -24.07 31.11 17.46
N THR A 318 -25.26 31.59 17.82
CA THR A 318 -26.16 30.80 18.66
C THR A 318 -26.81 29.67 17.85
N PRO A 319 -27.25 28.56 18.48
CA PRO A 319 -27.88 27.44 17.77
C PRO A 319 -29.11 27.82 16.94
N VAL A 320 -29.88 28.83 17.38
CA VAL A 320 -31.06 29.32 16.66
C VAL A 320 -30.66 30.09 15.41
N GLU A 321 -29.62 30.94 15.49
CA GLU A 321 -29.11 31.68 14.34
C GLU A 321 -28.48 30.75 13.29
N ALA A 322 -27.81 29.70 13.73
CA ALA A 322 -27.29 28.66 12.83
C ALA A 322 -28.40 27.97 12.05
N LEU A 323 -29.51 27.61 12.70
CA LEU A 323 -30.68 27.00 12.04
C LEU A 323 -31.35 27.97 11.05
N LEU A 324 -31.48 29.25 11.41
CA LEU A 324 -32.02 30.28 10.51
C LEU A 324 -31.15 30.47 9.26
N LYS A 325 -29.82 30.51 9.43
CA LYS A 325 -28.87 30.59 8.31
C LYS A 325 -28.89 29.36 7.41
N LEU A 326 -29.08 28.19 8.00
CA LEU A 326 -29.20 26.93 7.25
C LEU A 326 -30.51 26.87 6.46
N GLN A 327 -31.59 27.44 7.00
CA GLN A 327 -32.87 27.60 6.29
C GLN A 327 -32.73 28.60 5.12
N GLU A 328 -32.04 29.72 5.29
CA GLU A 328 -31.75 30.70 4.24
C GLU A 328 -30.98 30.08 3.06
N ILE A 329 -29.96 29.26 3.35
CA ILE A 329 -29.21 28.52 2.32
C ILE A 329 -30.11 27.49 1.62
N LYS A 330 -30.96 26.79 2.38
CA LYS A 330 -31.89 25.78 1.82
C LYS A 330 -32.92 26.40 0.87
N GLU A 331 -33.38 27.62 1.14
CA GLU A 331 -34.27 28.35 0.22
C GLU A 331 -33.56 28.76 -1.06
N LYS A 332 -32.29 29.22 -0.97
CA LYS A 332 -31.47 29.56 -2.15
C LYS A 332 -31.15 28.37 -3.05
N VAL A 333 -31.14 27.15 -2.52
CA VAL A 333 -30.93 25.91 -3.32
C VAL A 333 -32.21 25.40 -3.98
N LYS A 334 -33.39 25.80 -3.47
CA LYS A 334 -34.69 25.37 -4.01
C LYS A 334 -35.26 26.30 -5.09
N GLY A 335 -34.68 27.48 -5.27
CA GLY A 335 -35.06 28.48 -6.27
C GLY A 335 -34.39 28.24 -7.61
#